data_AF-A0A9P6GLY4-F1
#
_entry.id   AF-A0A9P6GLY4-F1
#
_cell.length_a   1.000
_cell.length_b   1.000
_cell.length_c   1.000
_cell.angle_alpha   90.00
_cell.angle_beta   90.00
_cell.angle_gamma   90.00
#
_symmetry.space_group_name_H-M   'P 1'
#
loop_
_entity.id
_entity.type
_entity.pdbx_description
1 polymer ?
#
loop_
_entity_poly.entity_id
_entity_poly.type
_entity_poly.pdbx_seq_one_letter_code
_entity_poly.pdbx_strand_id
1 'polypeptide(L)'
;MAPQFVVTPWRDADELLAVRRDLFAADDDVARERAVSKIIAWRARKLELPLLLESTADMVEAKLRDGEKGVPSHALRFVYATAISRFVTGLLDTQTDLARISLPSQTTPQFPASLRETRHRIVHRHLPSLAELKRAANESLEWLWEHYWSHLDALLAPAGSVQPLDEREVKERLQGVLKSYVKERKTEIKSRSKSPRAADNAVGSWLSIGAEGTVKRKILVHLLVAERNILPVGKKLGSSMEGAYLMWTPFVTALGSIDSGFIKTLMERMIEALALPGRGTASVEEDPAMEGMCAWVVRVLDSANWQQESQEPRRRKLLDDVLGLCLSTPTFWTLKLAGNLLKDGSVPGRKSWLEILEVAKEDVDEDDGAQVLPPRPEAGPDEMEVDGIETGSPVSEPSSETRQIRGPQKYPGLWRPRPIGWLPPGWSEDE
;
A
#
# COMPACT_ATOMS: atom_id res chain seq x y z
N MET A 1 0.09 -21.61 17.49
CA MET A 1 0.70 -22.30 16.34
C MET A 1 2.10 -22.71 16.74
N ALA A 2 2.48 -23.98 16.56
CA ALA A 2 3.86 -24.40 16.76
C ALA A 2 4.78 -23.70 15.73
N PRO A 3 6.02 -23.34 16.10
CA PRO A 3 6.95 -22.75 15.14
C PRO A 3 7.22 -23.72 14.00
N GLN A 4 7.00 -23.27 12.77
CA GLN A 4 7.29 -24.05 11.56
C GLN A 4 8.79 -23.92 11.25
N PHE A 5 9.55 -24.99 11.48
CA PHE A 5 10.97 -25.04 11.16
C PHE A 5 11.17 -25.43 9.69
N VAL A 6 11.95 -24.63 8.95
CA VAL A 6 12.34 -24.92 7.56
C VAL A 6 13.80 -25.32 7.54
N VAL A 7 14.09 -26.53 7.06
CA VAL A 7 15.47 -27.04 6.94
C VAL A 7 16.07 -26.60 5.59
N THR A 8 17.16 -25.84 5.68
CA THR A 8 17.93 -25.33 4.54
C THR A 8 19.28 -26.02 4.41
N PRO A 9 19.84 -26.15 3.19
CA PRO A 9 21.14 -26.77 2.96
C PRO A 9 22.33 -25.83 3.21
N TRP A 10 22.09 -24.51 3.23
CA TRP A 10 23.05 -23.49 3.65
C TRP A 10 23.00 -23.30 5.17
N ARG A 11 24.14 -22.87 5.73
CA ARG A 11 24.39 -22.65 7.16
C ARG A 11 23.57 -21.47 7.70
N ASP A 12 23.57 -20.36 6.98
CA ASP A 12 22.93 -19.10 7.36
C ASP A 12 22.54 -18.29 6.11
N ALA A 13 21.78 -17.21 6.31
CA ALA A 13 21.34 -16.32 5.25
C ALA A 13 22.52 -15.72 4.46
N ASP A 14 23.59 -15.35 5.17
CA ASP A 14 24.78 -14.73 4.57
C ASP A 14 25.47 -15.68 3.59
N GLU A 15 25.49 -16.98 3.87
CA GLU A 15 26.02 -17.99 2.98
C GLU A 15 25.28 -18.02 1.63
N LEU A 16 23.94 -17.93 1.67
CA LEU A 16 23.10 -17.89 0.46
C LEU A 16 23.26 -16.56 -0.30
N LEU A 17 23.34 -15.44 0.42
CA LEU A 17 23.57 -14.12 -0.18
C LEU A 17 24.96 -14.00 -0.82
N ALA A 18 25.97 -14.66 -0.25
CA ALA A 18 27.30 -14.76 -0.86
C ALA A 18 27.26 -15.56 -2.16
N VAL A 19 26.55 -16.70 -2.19
CA VAL A 19 26.34 -17.48 -3.42
C VAL A 19 25.62 -16.66 -4.48
N ARG A 20 24.60 -15.87 -4.11
CA ARG A 20 23.94 -14.94 -5.03
C ARG A 20 24.93 -13.96 -5.66
N ARG A 21 25.79 -13.32 -4.85
CA ARG A 21 26.79 -12.37 -5.38
C ARG A 21 27.73 -13.04 -6.37
N ASP A 22 28.20 -14.24 -6.06
CA ASP A 22 29.12 -14.98 -6.91
C ASP A 22 28.45 -15.47 -8.22
N LEU A 23 27.19 -15.95 -8.17
CA LEU A 23 26.45 -16.39 -9.36
C LEU A 23 26.23 -15.27 -10.39
N PHE A 24 25.96 -14.06 -9.92
CA PHE A 24 25.65 -12.89 -10.75
C PHE A 24 26.84 -11.93 -10.90
N ALA A 25 28.03 -12.31 -10.44
CA ALA A 25 29.24 -11.51 -10.65
C ALA A 25 29.48 -11.32 -12.15
N ALA A 26 29.49 -10.09 -12.62
CA ALA A 26 29.84 -9.78 -14.01
C ALA A 26 31.34 -10.07 -14.21
N ASP A 27 31.66 -10.78 -15.29
CA ASP A 27 33.03 -11.05 -15.75
C ASP A 27 33.98 -11.76 -14.75
N ASP A 28 33.44 -12.45 -13.74
CA ASP A 28 34.20 -13.28 -12.80
C ASP A 28 33.75 -14.74 -12.87
N ASP A 29 34.31 -15.47 -13.84
CA ASP A 29 33.99 -16.90 -14.04
C ASP A 29 34.49 -17.78 -12.89
N VAL A 30 35.56 -17.37 -12.19
CA VAL A 30 36.08 -18.10 -11.03
C VAL A 30 35.09 -18.03 -9.86
N ALA A 31 34.50 -16.86 -9.61
CA ALA A 31 33.43 -16.73 -8.61
C ALA A 31 32.20 -17.56 -8.98
N ARG A 32 31.78 -17.52 -10.25
CA ARG A 32 30.64 -18.32 -10.74
C ARG A 32 30.88 -19.82 -10.59
N GLU A 33 32.05 -20.32 -10.97
CA GLU A 33 32.45 -21.73 -10.80
C GLU A 33 32.42 -22.14 -9.33
N ARG A 34 32.93 -21.28 -8.43
CA ARG A 34 32.88 -21.50 -6.99
C ARG A 34 31.43 -21.58 -6.50
N ALA A 35 30.56 -20.70 -6.96
CA ALA A 35 29.15 -20.69 -6.58
C ALA A 35 28.41 -21.96 -7.03
N VAL A 36 28.60 -22.37 -8.30
CA VAL A 36 28.00 -23.59 -8.84
C VAL A 36 28.50 -24.82 -8.07
N SER A 37 29.82 -24.92 -7.85
CA SER A 37 30.42 -26.01 -7.06
C SER A 37 29.84 -26.09 -5.64
N LYS A 38 29.58 -24.94 -5.02
CA LYS A 38 28.99 -24.84 -3.70
C LYS A 38 27.52 -25.31 -3.67
N ILE A 39 26.73 -24.96 -4.68
CA ILE A 39 25.34 -25.43 -4.83
C ILE A 39 25.31 -26.94 -5.06
N ILE A 40 26.24 -27.48 -5.86
CA ILE A 40 26.37 -28.93 -6.05
C ILE A 40 26.71 -29.62 -4.72
N ALA A 41 27.63 -29.06 -3.93
CA ALA A 41 27.98 -29.59 -2.62
C ALA A 41 26.78 -29.57 -1.64
N TRP A 42 25.87 -28.61 -1.77
CA TRP A 42 24.63 -28.57 -0.97
C TRP A 42 23.70 -29.77 -1.23
N ARG A 43 23.76 -30.41 -2.41
CA ARG A 43 23.01 -31.65 -2.69
C ARG A 43 23.37 -32.80 -1.75
N ALA A 44 24.60 -32.82 -1.25
CA ALA A 44 25.04 -33.82 -0.26
C ALA A 44 24.38 -33.63 1.12
N ARG A 45 23.92 -32.41 1.43
CA ARG A 45 23.24 -32.08 2.70
C ARG A 45 21.73 -32.24 2.59
N LYS A 46 21.17 -31.92 1.43
CA LYS A 46 19.75 -32.04 1.12
C LYS A 46 19.60 -32.43 -0.34
N LEU A 47 19.05 -33.62 -0.59
CA LEU A 47 18.92 -34.18 -1.94
C LEU A 47 18.10 -33.26 -2.85
N GLU A 48 17.03 -32.66 -2.32
CA GLU A 48 16.16 -31.74 -3.04
C GLU A 48 16.47 -30.30 -2.67
N LEU A 49 17.09 -29.59 -3.61
CA LEU A 49 17.32 -28.15 -3.52
C LEU A 49 16.11 -27.39 -4.12
N PRO A 50 15.88 -26.13 -3.71
CA PRO A 50 14.85 -25.31 -4.34
C PRO A 50 15.04 -25.20 -5.86
N LEU A 51 13.97 -25.43 -6.63
CA LEU A 51 14.00 -25.45 -8.09
C LEU A 51 14.70 -24.21 -8.70
N LEU A 52 14.39 -23.01 -8.19
CA LEU A 52 14.93 -21.76 -8.73
C LEU A 52 16.42 -21.61 -8.46
N LEU A 53 16.90 -22.14 -7.33
CA LEU A 53 18.33 -22.20 -7.01
C LEU A 53 19.06 -23.14 -7.98
N GLU A 54 18.53 -24.35 -8.18
CA GLU A 54 19.13 -25.32 -9.12
C GLU A 54 19.11 -24.82 -10.56
N SER A 55 17.98 -24.26 -10.99
CA SER A 55 17.83 -23.71 -12.34
C SER A 55 18.84 -22.60 -12.61
N THR A 56 19.13 -21.76 -11.60
CA THR A 56 20.15 -20.71 -11.72
C THR A 56 21.55 -21.33 -11.88
N ALA A 57 21.89 -22.34 -11.07
CA ALA A 57 23.16 -23.03 -11.17
C ALA A 57 23.34 -23.73 -12.53
N ASP A 58 22.31 -24.43 -13.03
CA ASP A 58 22.33 -25.11 -14.34
C ASP A 58 22.57 -24.11 -15.50
N MET A 59 21.96 -22.91 -15.43
CA MET A 59 22.15 -21.85 -16.44
C MET A 59 23.54 -21.22 -16.39
N VAL A 60 24.07 -20.96 -15.18
CA VAL A 60 25.42 -20.41 -15.00
C VAL A 60 26.47 -21.42 -15.45
N GLU A 61 26.31 -22.70 -15.10
CA GLU A 61 27.16 -23.80 -15.56
C GLU A 61 27.18 -23.86 -17.09
N ALA A 62 26.02 -23.77 -17.75
CA ALA A 62 25.95 -23.76 -19.22
C ALA A 62 26.75 -22.59 -19.84
N LYS A 63 26.75 -21.42 -19.20
CA LYS A 63 27.53 -20.25 -19.63
C LYS A 63 29.03 -20.42 -19.39
N LEU A 64 29.43 -21.05 -18.29
CA LEU A 64 30.84 -21.35 -18.00
C LEU A 64 31.42 -22.31 -19.04
N ARG A 65 30.70 -23.40 -19.36
CA ARG A 65 31.12 -24.38 -20.39
C ARG A 65 31.22 -23.79 -21.79
N ASP A 66 30.42 -22.77 -22.07
CA ASP A 66 30.45 -22.04 -23.33
C ASP A 66 31.68 -21.11 -23.45
N GLY A 67 32.27 -20.71 -22.32
CA GLY A 67 33.55 -19.98 -22.26
C GLY A 67 34.79 -20.89 -22.35
N GLU A 68 34.65 -22.19 -22.07
CA GLU A 68 35.74 -23.16 -22.13
C GLU A 68 36.17 -23.47 -23.57
N LYS A 69 37.49 -23.53 -23.80
CA LYS A 69 38.03 -23.91 -25.11
C LYS A 69 37.86 -25.42 -25.33
N GLY A 70 37.23 -25.78 -26.44
CA GLY A 70 37.17 -27.18 -26.91
C GLY A 70 35.80 -27.84 -26.80
N VAL A 71 34.78 -27.17 -26.23
CA VAL A 71 33.41 -27.70 -26.24
C VAL A 71 32.78 -27.43 -27.62
N PRO A 72 32.32 -28.45 -28.35
CA PRO A 72 31.75 -28.24 -29.67
C PRO A 72 30.35 -27.60 -29.56
N SER A 73 30.04 -26.71 -30.51
CA SER A 73 28.79 -25.93 -30.53
C SER A 73 27.51 -26.78 -30.41
N HIS A 74 27.50 -27.98 -30.99
CA HIS A 74 26.34 -28.88 -30.88
C HIS A 74 26.15 -29.41 -29.45
N ALA A 75 27.22 -29.71 -28.72
CA ALA A 75 27.15 -30.14 -27.33
C ALA A 75 26.62 -29.01 -26.44
N LEU A 76 27.09 -27.78 -26.65
CA LEU A 76 26.60 -26.60 -25.93
C LEU A 76 25.10 -26.40 -26.14
N ARG A 77 24.57 -26.64 -27.35
CA ARG A 77 23.13 -26.58 -27.59
C ARG A 77 22.35 -27.56 -26.70
N PHE A 78 22.85 -28.77 -26.49
CA PHE A 78 22.20 -29.73 -25.58
C PHE A 78 22.28 -29.31 -24.12
N VAL A 79 23.43 -28.76 -23.68
CA VAL A 79 23.61 -28.26 -22.30
C VAL A 79 22.61 -27.14 -22.01
N TYR A 80 22.59 -26.09 -22.85
CA TYR A 80 21.64 -24.99 -22.69
C TYR A 80 20.19 -25.45 -22.79
N ALA A 81 19.85 -26.31 -23.77
CA ALA A 81 18.49 -26.80 -23.93
C ALA A 81 18.00 -27.61 -22.73
N THR A 82 18.89 -28.38 -22.10
CA THR A 82 18.57 -29.15 -20.90
C THR A 82 18.31 -28.23 -19.72
N ALA A 83 19.18 -27.26 -19.47
CA ALA A 83 19.01 -26.27 -18.40
C ALA A 83 17.70 -25.49 -18.57
N ILE A 84 17.44 -24.96 -19.76
CA ILE A 84 16.20 -24.22 -20.09
C ILE A 84 14.97 -25.10 -19.95
N SER A 85 14.98 -26.31 -20.49
CA SER A 85 13.82 -27.21 -20.42
C SER A 85 13.50 -27.61 -18.99
N ARG A 86 14.50 -27.90 -18.15
CA ARG A 86 14.32 -28.22 -16.72
C ARG A 86 13.72 -27.04 -15.96
N PHE A 87 14.27 -25.85 -16.15
CA PHE A 87 13.74 -24.63 -15.53
C PHE A 87 12.29 -24.37 -15.93
N VAL A 88 12.01 -24.28 -17.22
CA VAL A 88 10.66 -23.95 -17.71
C VAL A 88 9.66 -25.03 -17.33
N THR A 89 10.00 -26.31 -17.48
CA THR A 89 9.11 -27.42 -17.12
C THR A 89 8.83 -27.43 -15.63
N GLY A 90 9.89 -27.41 -14.81
CA GLY A 90 9.75 -27.39 -13.36
C GLY A 90 8.91 -26.21 -12.89
N LEU A 91 9.10 -25.02 -13.47
CA LEU A 91 8.35 -23.83 -13.08
C LEU A 91 6.87 -23.91 -13.49
N LEU A 92 6.57 -24.42 -14.70
CA LEU A 92 5.21 -24.61 -15.18
C LEU A 92 4.45 -25.68 -14.37
N ASP A 93 5.13 -26.76 -13.99
CA ASP A 93 4.55 -27.87 -13.20
C ASP A 93 4.36 -27.46 -11.73
N THR A 94 5.16 -26.52 -11.23
CA THR A 94 5.10 -26.00 -9.85
C THR A 94 4.29 -24.71 -9.73
N GLN A 95 3.55 -24.25 -10.75
CA GLN A 95 2.75 -23.00 -10.65
C GLN A 95 1.73 -23.02 -9.51
N THR A 96 1.26 -24.20 -9.09
CA THR A 96 0.42 -24.38 -7.90
C THR A 96 1.17 -24.12 -6.58
N ASP A 97 2.49 -24.35 -6.55
CA ASP A 97 3.39 -24.12 -5.39
C ASP A 97 4.08 -22.75 -5.43
N LEU A 98 4.24 -22.15 -6.61
CA LEU A 98 4.68 -20.75 -6.72
C LEU A 98 3.68 -19.81 -6.06
N ALA A 99 2.39 -20.13 -5.97
CA ALA A 99 1.44 -19.37 -5.15
C ALA A 99 1.79 -19.37 -3.64
N ARG A 100 2.62 -20.32 -3.17
CA ARG A 100 3.12 -20.41 -1.79
C ARG A 100 4.49 -19.76 -1.60
N ILE A 101 5.35 -19.76 -2.62
CA ILE A 101 6.67 -19.09 -2.63
C ILE A 101 6.52 -17.61 -2.98
N SER A 102 5.54 -17.28 -3.81
CA SER A 102 5.00 -15.94 -3.94
C SER A 102 4.46 -15.55 -2.57
N LEU A 103 4.93 -14.42 -2.07
CA LEU A 103 4.26 -13.71 -0.99
C LEU A 103 2.73 -13.72 -1.25
N PRO A 104 1.84 -13.78 -0.23
CA PRO A 104 0.38 -14.02 -0.39
C PRO A 104 -0.43 -12.98 -1.20
N SER A 105 0.23 -12.14 -2.00
CA SER A 105 -0.33 -10.98 -2.68
C SER A 105 0.26 -10.73 -4.07
N GLN A 106 0.99 -11.68 -4.67
CA GLN A 106 1.37 -11.57 -6.08
C GLN A 106 0.34 -12.30 -6.94
N THR A 107 -0.37 -11.57 -7.80
CA THR A 107 -0.97 -12.16 -9.01
C THR A 107 0.13 -12.94 -9.71
N THR A 108 -0.08 -14.25 -9.92
CA THR A 108 0.90 -15.15 -10.52
C THR A 108 1.59 -14.48 -11.71
N PRO A 109 2.89 -14.14 -11.64
CA PRO A 109 3.58 -13.46 -12.72
C PRO A 109 3.44 -14.32 -13.97
N GLN A 110 2.93 -13.73 -15.05
CA GLN A 110 2.76 -14.46 -16.29
C GLN A 110 4.15 -14.80 -16.82
N PHE A 111 4.53 -16.08 -16.72
CA PHE A 111 5.83 -16.55 -17.21
C PHE A 111 6.04 -16.14 -18.68
N PRO A 112 7.23 -15.70 -19.11
CA PRO A 112 7.44 -15.19 -20.48
C PRO A 112 7.01 -16.19 -21.56
N ALA A 113 6.18 -15.72 -22.51
CA ALA A 113 5.68 -16.55 -23.61
C ALA A 113 6.81 -17.04 -24.53
N SER A 114 7.85 -16.22 -24.72
CA SER A 114 9.12 -16.53 -25.38
C SER A 114 9.80 -17.77 -24.82
N LEU A 115 9.91 -17.88 -23.49
CA LEU A 115 10.51 -19.04 -22.83
C LEU A 115 9.64 -20.29 -22.94
N ARG A 116 8.30 -20.15 -22.90
CA ARG A 116 7.38 -21.27 -23.19
C ARG A 116 7.55 -21.80 -24.60
N GLU A 117 7.62 -20.91 -25.59
CA GLU A 117 7.83 -21.30 -26.99
C GLU A 117 9.20 -21.94 -27.19
N THR A 118 10.24 -21.42 -26.52
CA THR A 118 11.59 -22.00 -26.57
C THR A 118 11.59 -23.43 -26.03
N ARG A 119 10.91 -23.68 -24.91
CA ARG A 119 10.73 -25.05 -24.37
C ARG A 119 9.95 -25.93 -25.34
N HIS A 120 8.85 -25.44 -25.91
CA HIS A 120 8.07 -26.19 -26.90
C HIS A 120 8.93 -26.61 -28.10
N ARG A 121 9.79 -25.71 -28.59
CA ARG A 121 10.73 -26.00 -29.67
C ARG A 121 11.80 -27.02 -29.28
N ILE A 122 12.35 -26.93 -28.07
CA ILE A 122 13.35 -27.88 -27.56
C ILE A 122 12.80 -29.31 -27.51
N VAL A 123 11.55 -29.48 -27.03
CA VAL A 123 10.98 -30.81 -26.75
C VAL A 123 10.25 -31.41 -27.96
N HIS A 124 9.51 -30.59 -28.72
CA HIS A 124 8.56 -31.09 -29.73
C HIS A 124 8.90 -30.70 -31.17
N ARG A 125 9.86 -29.79 -31.39
CA ARG A 125 10.24 -29.33 -32.73
C ARG A 125 11.74 -29.43 -32.95
N HIS A 126 12.25 -28.65 -33.89
CA HIS A 126 13.69 -28.53 -34.11
C HIS A 126 14.36 -27.73 -33.00
N LEU A 127 15.41 -28.32 -32.45
CA LEU A 127 16.26 -27.71 -31.43
C LEU A 127 16.72 -26.32 -31.90
N PRO A 128 16.51 -25.25 -31.11
CA PRO A 128 16.92 -23.90 -31.49
C PRO A 128 18.43 -23.78 -31.76
N SER A 129 18.82 -22.72 -32.45
CA SER A 129 20.23 -22.38 -32.67
C SER A 129 20.92 -22.05 -31.35
N LEU A 130 22.25 -22.16 -31.31
CA LEU A 130 23.00 -21.83 -30.10
C LEU A 130 22.78 -20.37 -29.66
N ALA A 131 22.71 -19.43 -30.61
CA ALA A 131 22.45 -18.02 -30.32
C ALA A 131 21.06 -17.80 -29.67
N GLU A 132 20.03 -18.49 -30.17
CA GLU A 132 18.69 -18.44 -29.56
C GLU A 132 18.68 -19.00 -28.13
N LEU A 133 19.39 -20.11 -27.91
CA LEU A 133 19.50 -20.73 -26.58
C LEU A 133 20.27 -19.85 -25.59
N LYS A 134 21.37 -19.20 -26.02
CA LYS A 134 22.11 -18.23 -25.19
C LYS A 134 21.22 -17.05 -24.77
N ARG A 135 20.41 -16.53 -25.71
CA ARG A 135 19.46 -15.45 -25.41
C ARG A 135 18.39 -15.91 -24.41
N ALA A 136 17.82 -17.10 -24.61
CA ALA A 136 16.82 -17.67 -23.70
C ALA A 136 17.40 -17.97 -22.30
N ALA A 137 18.68 -18.35 -22.21
CA ALA A 137 19.36 -18.52 -20.93
C ALA A 137 19.54 -17.19 -20.18
N ASN A 138 19.91 -16.11 -20.89
CA ASN A 138 19.98 -14.77 -20.29
C ASN A 138 18.60 -14.28 -19.84
N GLU A 139 17.58 -14.43 -20.68
CA GLU A 139 16.18 -14.10 -20.33
C GLU A 139 15.70 -14.91 -19.11
N SER A 140 16.11 -16.17 -18.99
CA SER A 140 15.80 -17.01 -17.81
C SER A 140 16.50 -16.49 -16.55
N LEU A 141 17.77 -16.10 -16.65
CA LEU A 141 18.54 -15.54 -15.52
C LEU A 141 18.00 -14.17 -15.08
N GLU A 142 17.60 -13.32 -16.01
CA GLU A 142 16.91 -12.05 -15.73
C GLU A 142 15.60 -12.29 -14.98
N TRP A 143 14.78 -13.23 -15.47
CA TRP A 143 13.53 -13.59 -14.81
C TRP A 143 13.76 -14.14 -13.39
N LEU A 144 14.75 -15.03 -13.22
CA LEU A 144 15.14 -15.59 -11.92
C LEU A 144 15.65 -14.50 -10.97
N TRP A 145 16.39 -13.52 -11.48
CA TRP A 145 16.82 -12.37 -10.69
C TRP A 145 15.61 -11.59 -10.19
N GLU A 146 14.74 -11.18 -11.11
CA GLU A 146 13.55 -10.36 -10.82
C GLU A 146 12.60 -11.03 -9.83
N HIS A 147 12.35 -12.33 -9.97
CA HIS A 147 11.27 -13.01 -9.25
C HIS A 147 11.73 -13.84 -8.04
N TYR A 148 13.03 -14.13 -7.92
CA TYR A 148 13.57 -14.93 -6.83
C TYR A 148 14.72 -14.24 -6.10
N TRP A 149 15.84 -13.97 -6.78
CA TRP A 149 17.07 -13.54 -6.11
C TRP A 149 17.02 -12.12 -5.55
N SER A 150 16.29 -11.20 -6.19
CA SER A 150 16.12 -9.81 -5.76
C SER A 150 15.35 -9.70 -4.42
N HIS A 151 14.49 -10.68 -4.14
CA HIS A 151 13.62 -10.70 -2.96
C HIS A 151 14.25 -11.39 -1.75
N LEU A 152 15.36 -12.12 -1.92
CA LEU A 152 15.97 -12.90 -0.85
C LEU A 152 16.39 -12.04 0.35
N ASP A 153 16.85 -10.80 0.14
CA ASP A 153 17.22 -9.93 1.26
C ASP A 153 16.01 -9.64 2.17
N ALA A 154 14.82 -9.43 1.59
CA ALA A 154 13.60 -9.18 2.34
C ALA A 154 13.08 -10.45 3.04
N LEU A 155 13.29 -11.62 2.44
CA LEU A 155 12.84 -12.92 2.97
C LEU A 155 13.78 -13.51 4.03
N LEU A 156 15.08 -13.26 3.90
CA LEU A 156 16.13 -13.77 4.78
C LEU A 156 16.52 -12.79 5.88
N ALA A 157 16.01 -11.55 5.82
CA ALA A 157 16.13 -10.61 6.92
C ALA A 157 15.65 -11.32 8.21
N PRO A 158 16.48 -11.37 9.27
CA PRO A 158 16.07 -11.95 10.53
C PRO A 158 14.74 -11.33 10.94
N ALA A 159 13.77 -12.17 11.34
CA ALA A 159 12.47 -11.75 11.85
C ALA A 159 12.55 -10.87 13.15
N GLY A 160 13.74 -10.36 13.49
CA GLY A 160 14.01 -9.46 14.61
C GLY A 160 15.06 -8.38 14.34
N SER A 161 15.49 -8.09 13.10
CA SER A 161 16.44 -7.00 12.81
C SER A 161 16.04 -6.02 11.71
N VAL A 162 14.84 -6.14 11.14
CA VAL A 162 14.16 -4.99 10.55
C VAL A 162 13.41 -4.37 11.71
N GLN A 163 13.91 -3.26 12.26
CA GLN A 163 12.97 -2.37 12.92
C GLN A 163 11.89 -2.10 11.86
N PRO A 164 10.62 -2.43 12.10
CA PRO A 164 9.57 -2.11 11.15
C PRO A 164 9.79 -0.65 10.77
N LEU A 165 9.91 -0.38 9.46
CA LEU A 165 10.09 0.99 8.98
C LEU A 165 9.10 1.86 9.76
N ASP A 166 9.62 2.87 10.45
CA ASP A 166 8.75 3.76 11.21
C ASP A 166 7.66 4.29 10.25
N GLU A 167 6.45 4.53 10.76
CA GLU A 167 5.34 5.00 9.93
C GLU A 167 5.74 6.26 9.15
N ARG A 168 6.63 7.07 9.73
CA ARG A 168 7.25 8.21 9.07
C ARG A 168 8.08 7.83 7.84
N GLU A 169 8.95 6.83 7.94
CA GLU A 169 9.78 6.38 6.81
C GLU A 169 8.92 5.75 5.72
N VAL A 170 7.91 4.96 6.09
CA VAL A 170 6.93 4.41 5.15
C VAL A 170 6.20 5.55 4.43
N LYS A 171 5.78 6.58 5.16
CA LYS A 171 5.13 7.76 4.60
C LYS A 171 6.04 8.51 3.62
N GLU A 172 7.29 8.75 3.98
CA GLU A 172 8.27 9.44 3.11
C GLU A 172 8.49 8.66 1.80
N ARG A 173 8.63 7.33 1.88
CA ARG A 173 8.74 6.46 0.69
C ARG A 173 7.48 6.51 -0.17
N LEU A 174 6.29 6.41 0.43
CA LEU A 174 5.02 6.49 -0.28
C LEU A 174 4.83 7.85 -0.95
N GLN A 175 5.22 8.95 -0.31
CA GLN A 175 5.23 10.27 -0.93
C GLN A 175 6.17 10.32 -2.14
N GLY A 176 7.34 9.66 -2.06
CA GLY A 176 8.24 9.46 -3.19
C GLY A 176 7.56 8.73 -4.36
N VAL A 177 6.88 7.62 -4.07
CA VAL A 177 6.12 6.85 -5.07
C VAL A 177 5.06 7.71 -5.75
N LEU A 178 4.26 8.46 -4.98
CA LEU A 178 3.22 9.34 -5.54
C LEU A 178 3.81 10.46 -6.41
N LYS A 179 4.93 11.07 -5.99
CA LYS A 179 5.61 12.12 -6.77
C LYS A 179 6.15 11.57 -8.09
N SER A 180 6.82 10.42 -8.07
CA SER A 180 7.32 9.74 -9.27
C SER A 180 6.17 9.35 -10.19
N TYR A 181 5.10 8.78 -9.64
CA TYR A 181 3.89 8.44 -10.39
C TYR A 181 3.30 9.66 -11.12
N VAL A 182 3.07 10.77 -10.40
CA VAL A 182 2.50 11.98 -11.00
C VAL A 182 3.39 12.53 -12.10
N LYS A 183 4.72 12.48 -11.93
CA LYS A 183 5.69 12.91 -12.94
C LYS A 183 5.62 12.03 -14.19
N GLU A 184 5.74 10.71 -14.03
CA GLU A 184 5.69 9.74 -15.14
C GLU A 184 4.34 9.77 -15.84
N ARG A 185 3.23 9.82 -15.09
CA ARG A 185 1.89 9.88 -15.64
C ARG A 185 1.65 11.14 -16.47
N LYS A 186 2.15 12.30 -16.03
CA LYS A 186 2.11 13.53 -16.84
C LYS A 186 2.86 13.37 -18.16
N THR A 187 4.00 12.67 -18.16
CA THR A 187 4.73 12.40 -19.42
C THR A 187 3.95 11.45 -20.33
N GLU A 188 3.33 10.42 -19.76
CA GLU A 188 2.53 9.42 -20.50
C GLU A 188 1.30 10.05 -21.18
N ILE A 189 0.60 10.94 -20.46
CA ILE A 189 -0.54 11.69 -20.99
C ILE A 189 -0.10 12.62 -22.13
N LYS A 190 1.02 13.32 -21.97
CA LYS A 190 1.57 14.20 -23.03
C LYS A 190 2.01 13.42 -24.26
N SER A 191 2.61 12.23 -24.08
CA SER A 191 3.04 11.37 -25.18
C SER A 191 1.91 10.56 -25.80
N ARG A 192 0.65 10.69 -25.32
CA ARG A 192 -0.53 9.91 -25.75
C ARG A 192 -0.28 8.39 -25.74
N SER A 193 0.54 7.90 -24.80
CA SER A 193 0.81 6.47 -24.67
C SER A 193 -0.47 5.74 -24.24
N LYS A 194 -0.70 4.55 -24.82
CA LYS A 194 -1.85 3.68 -24.49
C LYS A 194 -1.56 2.71 -23.34
N SER A 195 -0.31 2.59 -22.88
CA SER A 195 0.13 1.60 -21.89
C SER A 195 0.34 2.27 -20.52
N PRO A 196 -0.36 1.82 -19.45
CA PRO A 196 -0.36 2.45 -18.12
C PRO A 196 0.89 2.15 -17.29
N ARG A 197 2.08 2.19 -17.91
CA ARG A 197 3.36 1.80 -17.29
C ARG A 197 3.65 2.58 -16.00
N ALA A 198 3.25 3.85 -15.93
CA ALA A 198 3.44 4.66 -14.73
C ALA A 198 2.70 4.06 -13.52
N ALA A 199 1.49 3.53 -13.73
CA ALA A 199 0.72 2.89 -12.67
C ALA A 199 1.37 1.58 -12.23
N ASP A 200 1.80 0.75 -13.18
CA ASP A 200 2.47 -0.52 -12.89
C ASP A 200 3.78 -0.30 -12.11
N ASN A 201 4.60 0.68 -12.52
CA ASN A 201 5.82 1.07 -11.82
C ASN A 201 5.55 1.55 -10.39
N ALA A 202 4.50 2.36 -10.20
CA ALA A 202 4.12 2.90 -8.91
C ALA A 202 3.62 1.79 -7.96
N VAL A 203 2.85 0.82 -8.48
CA VAL A 203 2.42 -0.34 -7.69
C VAL A 203 3.60 -1.25 -7.36
N GLY A 204 4.52 -1.49 -8.31
CA GLY A 204 5.77 -2.21 -8.04
C GLY A 204 6.60 -1.55 -6.94
N SER A 205 6.68 -0.21 -6.95
CA SER A 205 7.35 0.56 -5.90
C SER A 205 6.61 0.53 -4.56
N TRP A 206 5.28 0.46 -4.55
CA TRP A 206 4.48 0.27 -3.33
C TRP A 206 4.70 -1.13 -2.72
N LEU A 207 4.81 -2.16 -3.58
CA LEU A 207 5.06 -3.53 -3.17
C LEU A 207 6.44 -3.68 -2.52
N SER A 208 7.46 -3.01 -3.05
CA SER A 208 8.84 -3.10 -2.56
C SER A 208 9.12 -2.38 -1.23
N ILE A 209 8.17 -1.56 -0.73
CA ILE A 209 8.30 -0.97 0.60
C ILE A 209 8.18 -2.07 1.67
N GLY A 210 9.25 -2.21 2.46
CA GLY A 210 9.38 -3.18 3.56
C GLY A 210 8.55 -2.85 4.79
N ALA A 211 7.23 -2.76 4.63
CA ALA A 211 6.26 -2.59 5.71
C ALA A 211 5.04 -3.48 5.46
N GLU A 212 4.29 -3.77 6.52
CA GLU A 212 3.06 -4.57 6.43
C GLU A 212 2.07 -3.91 5.45
N GLY A 213 1.38 -4.74 4.64
CA GLY A 213 0.41 -4.24 3.66
C GLY A 213 -0.67 -3.35 4.27
N THR A 214 -1.13 -3.66 5.49
CA THR A 214 -2.11 -2.86 6.23
C THR A 214 -1.58 -1.47 6.58
N VAL A 215 -0.34 -1.35 7.03
CA VAL A 215 0.33 -0.08 7.36
C VAL A 215 0.52 0.75 6.08
N LYS A 216 1.05 0.14 5.02
CA LYS A 216 1.22 0.81 3.71
C LYS A 216 -0.11 1.34 3.17
N ARG A 217 -1.17 0.54 3.27
CA ARG A 217 -2.52 0.89 2.84
C ARG A 217 -3.07 2.08 3.63
N LYS A 218 -3.02 2.02 4.97
CA LYS A 218 -3.51 3.10 5.84
C LYS A 218 -2.80 4.43 5.54
N ILE A 219 -1.47 4.41 5.46
CA ILE A 219 -0.67 5.61 5.18
C ILE A 219 -0.96 6.14 3.77
N LEU A 220 -1.03 5.26 2.77
CA LEU A 220 -1.34 5.68 1.40
C LEU A 220 -2.72 6.31 1.28
N VAL A 221 -3.74 5.69 1.89
CA VAL A 221 -5.10 6.24 1.90
C VAL A 221 -5.13 7.58 2.64
N HIS A 222 -4.38 7.73 3.74
CA HIS A 222 -4.21 9.02 4.40
C HIS A 222 -3.59 10.09 3.47
N LEU A 223 -2.53 9.75 2.73
CA LEU A 223 -1.93 10.66 1.73
C LEU A 223 -2.94 11.05 0.65
N LEU A 224 -3.74 10.12 0.15
CA LEU A 224 -4.71 10.39 -0.92
C LEU A 224 -5.89 11.24 -0.45
N VAL A 225 -6.46 10.90 0.70
CA VAL A 225 -7.71 11.49 1.21
C VAL A 225 -7.43 12.67 2.15
N ALA A 226 -6.71 12.45 3.26
CA ALA A 226 -6.49 13.47 4.28
C ALA A 226 -5.54 14.58 3.80
N GLU A 227 -4.48 14.24 3.07
CA GLU A 227 -3.60 15.23 2.41
C GLU A 227 -4.11 15.66 1.03
N ARG A 228 -5.31 15.18 0.62
CA ARG A 228 -6.03 15.61 -0.59
C ARG A 228 -5.25 15.45 -1.91
N ASN A 229 -4.24 14.58 -1.97
CA ASN A 229 -3.44 14.36 -3.18
C ASN A 229 -4.27 13.85 -4.37
N ILE A 230 -5.40 13.17 -4.10
CA ILE A 230 -6.30 12.67 -5.14
C ILE A 230 -7.17 13.77 -5.77
N LEU A 231 -7.19 14.97 -5.19
CA LEU A 231 -7.96 16.11 -5.67
C LEU A 231 -7.12 17.04 -6.56
N PRO A 232 -7.75 17.79 -7.48
CA PRO A 232 -7.07 18.87 -8.22
C PRO A 232 -6.52 19.93 -7.27
N VAL A 233 -5.29 20.38 -7.54
CA VAL A 233 -4.68 21.50 -6.81
C VAL A 233 -5.50 22.77 -7.04
N GLY A 234 -5.96 23.40 -5.95
CA GLY A 234 -6.77 24.63 -6.02
C GLY A 234 -8.20 24.42 -6.52
N LYS A 235 -8.79 23.22 -6.32
CA LYS A 235 -10.18 22.91 -6.69
C LYS A 235 -11.15 23.99 -6.17
N LYS A 236 -12.03 24.45 -7.08
CA LYS A 236 -13.16 25.34 -6.78
C LYS A 236 -14.46 24.54 -6.79
N LEU A 237 -15.49 25.06 -6.14
CA LEU A 237 -16.82 24.46 -6.17
C LEU A 237 -17.32 24.39 -7.62
N GLY A 238 -17.87 23.23 -8.03
CA GLY A 238 -18.34 23.00 -9.39
C GLY A 238 -17.25 22.81 -10.46
N SER A 239 -15.96 22.94 -10.13
CA SER A 239 -14.89 22.73 -11.12
C SER A 239 -14.70 21.24 -11.44
N SER A 240 -14.42 20.94 -12.71
CA SER A 240 -14.28 19.56 -13.23
C SER A 240 -13.21 18.72 -12.50
N MET A 241 -13.52 17.44 -12.34
CA MET A 241 -12.63 16.40 -11.78
C MET A 241 -11.92 15.56 -12.84
N GLU A 242 -12.19 15.77 -14.13
CA GLU A 242 -11.67 14.91 -15.22
C GLU A 242 -10.14 14.80 -15.23
N GLY A 243 -9.43 15.90 -14.94
CA GLY A 243 -7.98 15.87 -14.82
C GLY A 243 -7.49 14.95 -13.68
N ALA A 244 -8.18 14.95 -12.54
CA ALA A 244 -7.86 14.06 -11.42
C ALA A 244 -8.17 12.60 -11.77
N TYR A 245 -9.29 12.33 -12.46
CA TYR A 245 -9.63 10.98 -12.91
C TYR A 245 -8.60 10.43 -13.89
N LEU A 246 -8.19 11.22 -14.89
CA LEU A 246 -7.15 10.83 -15.86
C LEU A 246 -5.79 10.55 -15.20
N MET A 247 -5.49 11.29 -14.13
CA MET A 247 -4.26 11.15 -13.36
C MET A 247 -4.28 9.95 -12.44
N TRP A 248 -5.34 9.71 -11.69
CA TRP A 248 -5.32 8.76 -10.56
C TRP A 248 -6.05 7.45 -10.82
N THR A 249 -7.04 7.41 -11.71
CA THR A 249 -7.82 6.18 -11.96
C THR A 249 -6.94 4.97 -12.26
N PRO A 250 -5.92 5.04 -13.13
CA PRO A 250 -5.09 3.87 -13.44
C PRO A 250 -4.34 3.31 -12.23
N PHE A 251 -3.81 4.18 -11.36
CA PHE A 251 -3.12 3.76 -10.15
C PHE A 251 -4.08 3.15 -9.12
N VAL A 252 -5.22 3.80 -8.88
CA VAL A 252 -6.24 3.27 -7.94
C VAL A 252 -6.77 1.92 -8.44
N THR A 253 -7.01 1.75 -9.75
CA THR A 253 -7.46 0.47 -10.33
C THR A 253 -6.41 -0.62 -10.25
N ALA A 254 -5.15 -0.29 -10.58
CA ALA A 254 -4.05 -1.24 -10.54
C ALA A 254 -3.73 -1.68 -9.10
N LEU A 255 -3.78 -0.75 -8.13
CA LEU A 255 -3.56 -1.10 -6.74
C LEU A 255 -4.76 -1.86 -6.15
N GLY A 256 -5.99 -1.50 -6.52
CA GLY A 256 -7.20 -2.20 -6.07
C GLY A 256 -7.31 -3.64 -6.58
N SER A 257 -6.71 -3.97 -7.73
CA SER A 257 -6.63 -5.36 -8.21
C SER A 257 -5.57 -6.19 -7.48
N ILE A 258 -4.56 -5.55 -6.90
CA ILE A 258 -3.44 -6.20 -6.20
C ILE A 258 -3.69 -6.30 -4.70
N ASP A 259 -4.17 -5.22 -4.06
CA ASP A 259 -4.54 -5.19 -2.63
C ASP A 259 -6.06 -5.17 -2.47
N SER A 260 -6.64 -6.34 -2.23
CA SER A 260 -8.09 -6.55 -2.10
C SER A 260 -8.78 -5.66 -1.05
N GLY A 261 -8.03 -5.18 -0.04
CA GLY A 261 -8.57 -4.29 1.00
C GLY A 261 -8.48 -2.80 0.67
N PHE A 262 -7.76 -2.42 -0.40
CA PHE A 262 -7.45 -1.02 -0.70
C PHE A 262 -8.70 -0.20 -1.01
N ILE A 263 -9.54 -0.65 -1.94
CA ILE A 263 -10.75 0.09 -2.36
C ILE A 263 -11.72 0.26 -1.19
N LYS A 264 -11.93 -0.78 -0.39
CA LYS A 264 -12.78 -0.70 0.80
C LYS A 264 -12.26 0.36 1.77
N THR A 265 -10.96 0.30 2.11
CA THR A 265 -10.33 1.25 3.03
C THR A 265 -10.36 2.69 2.48
N LEU A 266 -10.23 2.85 1.16
CA LEU A 266 -10.33 4.15 0.49
C LEU A 266 -11.74 4.73 0.61
N MET A 267 -12.78 3.92 0.34
CA MET A 267 -14.19 4.35 0.47
C MET A 267 -14.54 4.70 1.91
N GLU A 268 -14.21 3.82 2.87
CA GLU A 268 -14.42 4.06 4.30
C GLU A 268 -13.78 5.39 4.71
N ARG A 269 -12.51 5.61 4.34
CA ARG A 269 -11.80 6.85 4.72
C ARG A 269 -12.35 8.10 4.02
N MET A 270 -12.86 7.99 2.80
CA MET A 270 -13.54 9.10 2.12
C MET A 270 -14.84 9.46 2.85
N ILE A 271 -15.64 8.47 3.24
CA ILE A 271 -16.90 8.73 3.96
C ILE A 271 -16.63 9.30 5.35
N GLU A 272 -15.65 8.78 6.08
CA GLU A 272 -15.21 9.36 7.35
C GLU A 272 -14.80 10.83 7.19
N ALA A 273 -14.16 11.20 6.08
CA ALA A 273 -13.80 12.59 5.81
C ALA A 273 -15.04 13.48 5.55
N LEU A 274 -16.07 12.94 4.88
CA LEU A 274 -17.35 13.62 4.64
C LEU A 274 -18.21 13.75 5.92
N ALA A 275 -18.04 12.82 6.86
CA ALA A 275 -18.75 12.79 8.14
C ALA A 275 -18.15 13.75 9.18
N LEU A 276 -16.95 14.31 8.94
CA LEU A 276 -16.36 15.28 9.86
C LEU A 276 -17.07 16.64 9.77
N PRO A 277 -17.43 17.27 10.90
CA PRO A 277 -17.95 18.63 10.90
C PRO A 277 -16.96 19.60 10.25
N GLY A 278 -17.46 20.50 9.39
CA GLY A 278 -16.65 21.49 8.69
C GLY A 278 -15.79 22.31 9.66
N ARG A 279 -14.47 22.35 9.46
CA ARG A 279 -13.52 23.05 10.36
C ARG A 279 -13.40 24.56 10.09
N GLY A 280 -14.32 25.17 9.34
CA GLY A 280 -14.17 26.55 8.84
C GLY A 280 -15.44 27.40 8.97
N THR A 281 -15.27 28.70 8.80
CA THR A 281 -16.34 29.73 8.83
C THR A 281 -17.14 29.85 7.53
N ALA A 282 -16.84 29.01 6.52
CA ALA A 282 -17.63 28.93 5.30
C ALA A 282 -18.82 28.00 5.51
N SER A 283 -19.93 28.26 4.82
CA SER A 283 -21.08 27.34 4.80
C SER A 283 -20.59 25.92 4.53
N VAL A 284 -21.01 24.95 5.36
CA VAL A 284 -20.62 23.52 5.26
C VAL A 284 -20.87 23.00 3.84
N GLU A 285 -21.84 23.58 3.14
CA GLU A 285 -22.28 23.23 1.79
C GLU A 285 -21.30 23.64 0.68
N GLU A 286 -20.36 24.56 0.97
CA GLU A 286 -19.46 25.19 0.01
C GLU A 286 -18.01 24.67 0.08
N ASP A 287 -17.74 23.50 0.68
CA ASP A 287 -16.39 22.91 0.69
C ASP A 287 -16.08 22.20 -0.65
N PRO A 288 -15.17 22.74 -1.49
CA PRO A 288 -14.83 22.12 -2.78
C PRO A 288 -14.10 20.78 -2.61
N ALA A 289 -13.43 20.55 -1.48
CA ALA A 289 -12.75 19.29 -1.23
C ALA A 289 -13.77 18.18 -0.95
N MET A 290 -14.81 18.45 -0.16
CA MET A 290 -15.88 17.49 0.11
C MET A 290 -16.67 17.15 -1.16
N GLU A 291 -16.98 18.15 -2.00
CA GLU A 291 -17.57 17.92 -3.32
C GLU A 291 -16.71 16.97 -4.17
N GLY A 292 -15.39 17.18 -4.17
CA GLY A 292 -14.43 16.31 -4.87
C GLY A 292 -14.39 14.88 -4.32
N MET A 293 -14.49 14.70 -3.00
CA MET A 293 -14.54 13.39 -2.37
C MET A 293 -15.84 12.64 -2.74
N CYS A 294 -17.00 13.31 -2.68
CA CYS A 294 -18.27 12.73 -3.14
C CYS A 294 -18.19 12.29 -4.61
N ALA A 295 -17.59 13.13 -5.46
CA ALA A 295 -17.43 12.81 -6.88
C ALA A 295 -16.54 11.57 -7.10
N TRP A 296 -15.47 11.39 -6.30
CA TRP A 296 -14.64 10.19 -6.34
C TRP A 296 -15.39 8.92 -5.91
N VAL A 297 -16.19 8.96 -4.84
CA VAL A 297 -16.97 7.80 -4.39
C VAL A 297 -17.94 7.36 -5.48
N VAL A 298 -18.70 8.30 -6.06
CA VAL A 298 -19.61 8.01 -7.19
C VAL A 298 -18.83 7.43 -8.37
N ARG A 299 -17.68 8.03 -8.72
CA ARG A 299 -16.86 7.60 -9.86
C ARG A 299 -16.29 6.18 -9.71
N VAL A 300 -15.99 5.75 -8.48
CA VAL A 300 -15.53 4.36 -8.22
C VAL A 300 -16.69 3.37 -8.29
N LEU A 301 -17.88 3.74 -7.81
CA LEU A 301 -19.07 2.89 -7.88
C LEU A 301 -19.68 2.79 -9.30
N ASP A 302 -19.40 3.76 -10.18
CA ASP A 302 -20.03 3.88 -11.50
C ASP A 302 -19.13 3.51 -12.71
N SER A 303 -17.80 3.44 -12.57
CA SER A 303 -16.95 3.22 -13.75
C SER A 303 -16.99 1.81 -14.34
N ALA A 304 -17.03 1.73 -15.67
CA ALA A 304 -16.68 0.52 -16.44
C ALA A 304 -15.33 -0.12 -16.06
N ASN A 305 -14.35 0.68 -15.66
CA ASN A 305 -13.02 0.20 -15.23
C ASN A 305 -13.09 -0.67 -13.95
N TRP A 306 -14.21 -0.62 -13.22
CA TRP A 306 -14.49 -1.42 -12.03
C TRP A 306 -15.57 -2.49 -12.28
N GLN A 307 -16.21 -2.47 -13.45
CA GLN A 307 -17.38 -3.29 -13.82
C GLN A 307 -16.98 -4.51 -14.67
N GLN A 308 -16.03 -5.32 -14.21
CA GLN A 308 -15.98 -6.68 -14.74
C GLN A 308 -17.19 -7.45 -14.22
N GLU A 309 -17.88 -8.17 -15.11
CA GLU A 309 -19.15 -8.87 -14.82
C GLU A 309 -19.04 -9.88 -13.66
N SER A 310 -17.82 -10.37 -13.36
CA SER A 310 -17.55 -11.22 -12.18
C SER A 310 -17.51 -10.48 -10.84
N GLN A 311 -17.46 -9.15 -10.84
CA GLN A 311 -17.31 -8.28 -9.66
C GLN A 311 -18.63 -7.63 -9.20
N GLU A 312 -19.73 -7.84 -9.92
CA GLU A 312 -21.04 -7.24 -9.59
C GLU A 312 -21.52 -7.53 -8.15
N PRO A 313 -21.33 -8.73 -7.57
CA PRO A 313 -21.66 -8.97 -6.16
C PRO A 313 -20.83 -8.15 -5.18
N ARG A 314 -19.54 -7.93 -5.49
CA ARG A 314 -18.65 -7.12 -4.65
C ARG A 314 -19.01 -5.64 -4.75
N ARG A 315 -19.37 -5.17 -5.94
CA ARG A 315 -19.84 -3.80 -6.17
C ARG A 315 -21.12 -3.53 -5.38
N ARG A 316 -22.09 -4.44 -5.41
CA ARG A 316 -23.34 -4.33 -4.62
C ARG A 316 -23.05 -4.25 -3.13
N LYS A 317 -22.22 -5.16 -2.61
CA LYS A 317 -21.79 -5.10 -1.22
C LYS A 317 -21.11 -3.77 -0.86
N LEU A 318 -20.23 -3.27 -1.73
CA LEU A 318 -19.57 -1.99 -1.50
C LEU A 318 -20.57 -0.81 -1.52
N LEU A 319 -21.56 -0.83 -2.41
CA LEU A 319 -22.63 0.17 -2.44
C LEU A 319 -23.45 0.14 -1.15
N ASP A 320 -23.85 -1.05 -0.69
CA ASP A 320 -24.59 -1.22 0.57
C ASP A 320 -23.76 -0.74 1.78
N ASP A 321 -22.47 -1.10 1.83
CA ASP A 321 -21.54 -0.65 2.88
C ASP A 321 -21.42 0.90 2.86
N VAL A 322 -21.32 1.51 1.68
CA VAL A 322 -21.21 2.99 1.51
C VAL A 322 -22.51 3.68 1.95
N LEU A 323 -23.67 3.20 1.52
CA LEU A 323 -24.98 3.74 1.91
C LEU A 323 -25.19 3.60 3.43
N GLY A 324 -24.87 2.44 3.99
CA GLY A 324 -24.93 2.19 5.43
C GLY A 324 -24.05 3.14 6.23
N LEU A 325 -22.80 3.35 5.80
CA LEU A 325 -21.90 4.33 6.44
C LEU A 325 -22.42 5.76 6.34
N CYS A 326 -22.91 6.18 5.17
CA CYS A 326 -23.42 7.54 4.99
C CYS A 326 -24.62 7.84 5.89
N LEU A 327 -25.55 6.88 6.02
CA LEU A 327 -26.78 7.04 6.81
C LEU A 327 -26.56 6.81 8.31
N SER A 328 -25.47 6.13 8.71
CA SER A 328 -25.10 5.97 10.13
C SER A 328 -24.37 7.20 10.70
N THR A 329 -23.86 8.08 9.84
CA THR A 329 -23.20 9.33 10.22
C THR A 329 -23.78 10.48 9.38
N PRO A 330 -25.01 10.92 9.65
CA PRO A 330 -25.69 11.91 8.84
C PRO A 330 -25.02 13.28 8.99
N THR A 331 -24.54 13.81 7.87
CA THR A 331 -24.05 15.18 7.68
C THR A 331 -24.55 15.65 6.32
N PHE A 332 -24.49 16.96 6.06
CA PHE A 332 -24.84 17.49 4.74
C PHE A 332 -24.20 16.71 3.59
N TRP A 333 -22.90 16.39 3.70
CA TRP A 333 -22.18 15.72 2.61
C TRP A 333 -22.47 14.22 2.51
N THR A 334 -22.64 13.50 3.62
CA THR A 334 -22.99 12.07 3.58
C THR A 334 -24.42 11.86 3.07
N LEU A 335 -25.36 12.73 3.46
CA LEU A 335 -26.73 12.70 2.95
C LEU A 335 -26.79 13.10 1.47
N LYS A 336 -26.03 14.13 1.06
CA LYS A 336 -25.91 14.51 -0.37
C LYS A 336 -25.30 13.39 -1.21
N LEU A 337 -24.30 12.68 -0.69
CA LEU A 337 -23.71 11.52 -1.35
C LEU A 337 -24.72 10.37 -1.48
N ALA A 338 -25.40 9.99 -0.39
CA ALA A 338 -26.42 8.94 -0.40
C ALA A 338 -27.55 9.28 -1.40
N GLY A 339 -28.04 10.52 -1.38
CA GLY A 339 -29.03 11.00 -2.35
C GLY A 339 -28.54 10.91 -3.80
N ASN A 340 -27.27 11.24 -4.06
CA ASN A 340 -26.68 11.10 -5.40
C ASN A 340 -26.58 9.64 -5.86
N LEU A 341 -26.21 8.72 -4.97
CA LEU A 341 -26.13 7.29 -5.29
C LEU A 341 -27.52 6.68 -5.56
N LEU A 342 -28.56 7.17 -4.87
CA LEU A 342 -29.95 6.72 -5.03
C LEU A 342 -30.70 7.39 -6.20
N LYS A 343 -30.05 8.27 -6.98
CA LYS A 343 -30.67 8.85 -8.20
C LYS A 343 -30.90 7.79 -9.27
N ASP A 344 -29.99 6.82 -9.39
CA ASP A 344 -30.13 5.71 -10.32
C ASP A 344 -31.24 4.75 -9.84
N GLY A 345 -32.16 4.39 -10.73
CA GLY A 345 -33.24 3.45 -10.47
C GLY A 345 -32.79 2.00 -10.35
N SER A 346 -31.54 1.69 -10.73
CA SER A 346 -30.96 0.34 -10.71
C SER A 346 -30.55 -0.15 -9.32
N VAL A 347 -30.56 0.72 -8.29
CA VAL A 347 -30.10 0.37 -6.93
C VAL A 347 -31.03 -0.68 -6.29
N PRO A 348 -30.51 -1.85 -5.87
CA PRO A 348 -31.29 -2.84 -5.13
C PRO A 348 -31.83 -2.26 -3.81
N GLY A 349 -33.08 -2.53 -3.47
CA GLY A 349 -33.67 -2.03 -2.22
C GLY A 349 -33.80 -0.50 -2.18
N ARG A 350 -33.78 0.21 -3.32
CA ARG A 350 -33.83 1.68 -3.37
C ARG A 350 -34.93 2.30 -2.52
N LYS A 351 -36.12 1.71 -2.46
CA LYS A 351 -37.25 2.25 -1.69
C LYS A 351 -36.94 2.31 -0.20
N SER A 352 -36.42 1.22 0.39
CA SER A 352 -36.04 1.20 1.81
C SER A 352 -34.89 2.17 2.09
N TRP A 353 -33.92 2.28 1.19
CA TRP A 353 -32.85 3.27 1.33
C TRP A 353 -33.36 4.73 1.27
N LEU A 354 -34.35 5.02 0.44
CA LEU A 354 -34.98 6.34 0.37
C LEU A 354 -35.77 6.66 1.64
N GLU A 355 -36.51 5.70 2.20
CA GLU A 355 -37.21 5.87 3.47
C GLU A 355 -36.24 6.21 4.61
N ILE A 356 -35.12 5.49 4.72
CA ILE A 356 -34.06 5.79 5.72
C ILE A 356 -33.43 7.17 5.45
N LEU A 357 -33.22 7.54 4.18
CA LEU A 357 -32.65 8.83 3.83
C LEU A 357 -33.55 10.00 4.23
N GLU A 358 -34.86 9.87 4.06
CA GLU A 358 -35.80 10.93 4.48
C GLU A 358 -35.81 11.08 6.00
N VAL A 359 -35.86 9.98 6.76
CA VAL A 359 -35.75 10.02 8.23
C VAL A 359 -34.43 10.67 8.67
N ALA A 360 -33.31 10.28 8.05
CA ALA A 360 -32.00 10.83 8.40
C ALA A 360 -31.82 12.33 8.04
N LYS A 361 -32.64 12.88 7.15
CA LYS A 361 -32.66 14.33 6.88
C LYS A 361 -33.46 15.08 7.94
N GLU A 362 -34.61 14.55 8.34
CA GLU A 362 -35.46 15.12 9.40
C GLU A 362 -34.66 15.29 10.71
N ASP A 363 -33.88 14.28 11.10
CA ASP A 363 -33.02 14.32 12.29
C ASP A 363 -31.94 15.42 12.25
N VAL A 364 -31.42 15.77 11.06
CA VAL A 364 -30.38 16.82 10.91
C VAL A 364 -31.00 18.22 10.94
N ASP A 365 -32.20 18.38 10.36
CA ASP A 365 -32.93 19.65 10.37
C ASP A 365 -33.42 20.01 11.79
N GLU A 366 -33.68 19.03 12.66
CA GLU A 366 -34.04 19.25 14.07
C GLU A 366 -32.85 19.72 14.95
N ASP A 367 -31.64 19.23 14.70
CA ASP A 367 -30.43 19.57 15.50
C ASP A 367 -29.89 20.99 15.17
N ASP A 368 -29.99 21.42 13.91
CA ASP A 368 -29.59 22.78 13.48
C ASP A 368 -30.56 23.87 13.99
N GLY A 369 -31.82 23.49 14.28
CA GLY A 369 -32.83 24.36 14.90
C GLY A 369 -32.59 24.65 16.39
N ALA A 370 -31.77 23.87 17.09
CA ALA A 370 -31.56 23.98 18.53
C ALA A 370 -30.40 24.91 18.95
N GLN A 371 -29.60 25.44 18.00
CA GLN A 371 -28.45 26.32 18.30
C GLN A 371 -28.62 27.79 17.90
N VAL A 372 -29.84 28.35 17.98
CA VAL A 372 -30.00 29.82 17.89
C VAL A 372 -29.58 30.47 19.22
N LEU A 373 -28.28 30.73 19.37
CA LEU A 373 -27.77 31.67 20.39
C LEU A 373 -28.31 33.08 20.09
N PRO A 374 -28.71 33.86 21.10
CA PRO A 374 -29.27 35.19 20.88
C PRO A 374 -28.22 36.16 20.30
N PRO A 375 -28.63 37.13 19.45
CA PRO A 375 -27.70 38.04 18.80
C PRO A 375 -27.05 39.00 19.80
N ARG A 376 -25.73 39.16 19.72
CA ARG A 376 -25.00 40.26 20.37
C ARG A 376 -25.32 41.58 19.67
N PRO A 377 -25.50 42.70 20.39
CA PRO A 377 -25.71 44.00 19.75
C PRO A 377 -24.40 44.57 19.20
N GLU A 378 -24.47 45.10 17.97
CA GLU A 378 -23.42 45.86 17.30
C GLU A 378 -23.52 47.37 17.59
N ALA A 379 -22.38 48.01 17.92
CA ALA A 379 -21.90 49.30 17.39
C ALA A 379 -20.73 49.86 18.26
N GLY A 380 -19.60 50.21 17.63
CA GLY A 380 -18.35 50.79 18.23
C GLY A 380 -18.40 52.31 18.46
N PRO A 381 -17.31 53.11 18.33
CA PRO A 381 -15.86 52.82 18.13
C PRO A 381 -14.92 53.50 19.17
N ASP A 382 -13.60 53.34 18.97
CA ASP A 382 -12.46 53.89 19.74
C ASP A 382 -12.49 55.41 20.02
N GLU A 383 -12.02 55.85 21.21
CA GLU A 383 -10.84 56.71 21.42
C GLU A 383 -10.69 57.25 22.88
N MET A 384 -9.42 57.26 23.35
CA MET A 384 -8.75 58.17 24.29
C MET A 384 -8.76 58.01 25.84
N GLU A 385 -7.54 57.72 26.34
CA GLU A 385 -6.72 58.38 27.39
C GLU A 385 -7.30 58.86 28.76
N VAL A 386 -6.90 58.12 29.80
CA VAL A 386 -6.24 58.48 31.09
C VAL A 386 -6.18 59.97 31.53
N ASP A 387 -6.64 60.30 32.77
CA ASP A 387 -5.78 60.67 33.94
C ASP A 387 -6.51 61.07 35.25
N GLY A 388 -5.81 60.91 36.39
CA GLY A 388 -5.96 61.67 37.67
C GLY A 388 -6.92 61.15 38.76
N ILE A 389 -6.58 60.24 39.68
CA ILE A 389 -5.83 60.34 40.98
C ILE A 389 -6.44 61.36 41.99
N GLU A 390 -6.88 60.98 43.21
CA GLU A 390 -6.18 61.01 44.53
C GLU A 390 -7.25 60.82 45.63
N THR A 391 -7.08 60.32 46.87
CA THR A 391 -5.96 59.95 47.78
C THR A 391 -6.60 59.19 48.98
N GLY A 392 -6.02 58.07 49.46
CA GLY A 392 -5.29 57.97 50.75
C GLY A 392 -5.92 56.93 51.71
N SER A 393 -5.45 55.67 51.78
CA SER A 393 -4.35 55.10 52.62
C SER A 393 -4.74 54.77 54.09
N PRO A 394 -4.03 53.87 54.83
CA PRO A 394 -3.62 52.50 54.48
C PRO A 394 -3.71 51.50 55.69
N VAL A 395 -3.64 50.18 55.46
CA VAL A 395 -3.04 49.22 56.43
C VAL A 395 -2.25 48.13 55.67
N SER A 396 -0.92 48.27 55.75
CA SER A 396 0.14 47.26 55.92
C SER A 396 0.28 46.04 54.97
N GLU A 397 1.32 46.16 54.12
CA GLU A 397 2.19 45.23 53.34
C GLU A 397 2.63 43.86 53.94
N PRO A 398 3.46 43.02 53.25
CA PRO A 398 3.40 42.48 51.86
C PRO A 398 3.75 40.95 51.82
N SER A 399 3.57 40.13 50.78
CA SER A 399 4.29 40.12 49.50
C SER A 399 3.95 38.84 48.69
N SER A 400 3.77 39.05 47.37
CA SER A 400 3.94 38.17 46.20
C SER A 400 3.88 36.63 46.30
N GLU A 401 3.06 35.99 45.45
CA GLU A 401 3.55 35.38 44.19
C GLU A 401 2.42 34.69 43.38
N THR A 402 2.46 34.94 42.08
CA THR A 402 1.63 34.40 40.98
C THR A 402 1.74 32.88 40.84
N ARG A 403 0.62 32.15 40.79
CA ARG A 403 0.63 30.71 40.46
C ARG A 403 0.40 30.46 38.97
N GLN A 404 1.50 30.19 38.26
CA GLN A 404 1.54 29.46 37.00
C GLN A 404 0.96 28.04 37.18
N ILE A 405 0.09 27.64 36.27
CA ILE A 405 -0.40 26.25 36.17
C ILE A 405 0.75 25.39 35.63
N ARG A 406 1.23 24.43 36.44
CA ARG A 406 2.32 23.51 36.09
C ARG A 406 1.78 22.24 35.42
N GLY A 407 2.42 21.84 34.31
CA GLY A 407 2.21 20.54 33.66
C GLY A 407 2.76 19.36 34.49
N PRO A 408 2.66 18.12 33.99
CA PRO A 408 3.00 16.90 34.74
C PRO A 408 4.45 16.92 35.22
N GLN A 409 4.67 16.77 36.52
CA GLN A 409 6.01 16.70 37.12
C GLN A 409 6.42 15.24 37.39
N LYS A 410 7.70 14.94 37.16
CA LYS A 410 8.31 13.65 37.55
C LYS A 410 8.22 13.47 39.06
N TYR A 411 7.74 12.31 39.49
CA TYR A 411 7.73 11.91 40.90
C TYR A 411 9.14 11.43 41.30
N PRO A 412 9.84 12.09 42.24
CA PRO A 412 11.12 11.62 42.73
C PRO A 412 10.89 10.51 43.77
N GLY A 413 11.16 9.27 43.40
CA GLY A 413 11.11 8.10 44.29
C GLY A 413 11.30 6.80 43.52
N LEU A 414 11.85 5.77 44.17
CA LEU A 414 11.89 4.43 43.56
C LEU A 414 10.47 3.91 43.40
N TRP A 415 10.06 3.70 42.15
CA TRP A 415 8.79 3.06 41.82
C TRP A 415 8.79 1.63 42.38
N ARG A 416 7.85 1.32 43.27
CA ARG A 416 7.64 -0.04 43.78
C ARG A 416 6.41 -0.62 43.10
N PRO A 417 6.51 -1.75 42.36
CA PRO A 417 5.36 -2.37 41.74
C PRO A 417 4.36 -2.79 42.82
N ARG A 418 3.10 -2.40 42.65
CA ARG A 418 1.98 -2.86 43.48
C ARG A 418 1.12 -3.81 42.66
N PRO A 419 0.64 -4.92 43.23
CA PRO A 419 -0.27 -5.83 42.53
C PRO A 419 -1.61 -5.14 42.24
N ILE A 420 -2.25 -5.56 41.14
CA ILE A 420 -3.61 -5.16 40.78
C ILE A 420 -4.55 -5.56 41.92
N GLY A 421 -5.35 -4.61 42.42
CA GLY A 421 -6.27 -4.79 43.56
C GLY A 421 -5.84 -4.14 44.87
N TRP A 422 -4.76 -3.35 44.90
CA TRP A 422 -4.36 -2.65 46.12
C TRP A 422 -5.26 -1.43 46.41
N LEU A 423 -5.98 -1.47 47.53
CA LEU A 423 -6.77 -0.34 48.03
C LEU A 423 -5.97 0.47 49.08
N PRO A 424 -6.11 1.81 49.09
CA PRO A 424 -5.46 2.65 50.10
C PRO A 424 -5.98 2.37 51.53
N PRO A 425 -5.12 2.52 52.56
CA PRO A 425 -5.56 2.42 53.94
C PRO A 425 -6.60 3.52 54.21
N GLY A 426 -7.84 3.11 54.54
CA GLY A 426 -8.99 3.99 54.73
C GLY A 426 -10.23 3.61 53.91
N TRP A 427 -10.12 2.65 52.99
CA TRP A 427 -11.28 2.02 52.36
C TRP A 427 -11.71 0.82 53.20
N SER A 428 -12.67 1.00 54.11
CA SER A 428 -13.48 -0.09 54.67
C SER A 428 -14.72 -0.25 53.79
N GLU A 429 -14.97 -1.48 53.31
CA GLU A 429 -16.26 -1.86 52.76
C GLU A 429 -17.24 -1.99 53.92
N ASP A 430 -18.16 -1.05 54.06
CA ASP A 430 -19.37 -1.22 54.88
C ASP A 430 -20.58 -0.73 54.07
N GLU A 431 -21.45 -1.70 53.80
CA GLU A 431 -22.89 -1.70 53.45
C GLU A 431 -23.44 -0.92 52.23
#